data_AF-A0A2E0FGR5-F1
#
_entry.id   AF-A0A2E0FGR5-F1
#
_cell.length_a   1.000
_cell.length_b   1.000
_cell.length_c   1.000
_cell.angle_alpha   90.00
_cell.angle_beta   90.00
_cell.angle_gamma   90.00
#
_symmetry.space_group_name_H-M   'P 1'
#
loop_
_entity.id
_entity.type
_entity.pdbx_description
1 polymer ?
#
loop_
_entity_poly.entity_id
_entity_poly.type
_entity_poly.pdbx_seq_one_letter_code
_entity_poly.pdbx_strand_id
1 'polypeptide(L)'
;MATPKEISEDTVVGLSLKTIYIIIAATVLLALGYFKLEAGIAEAKLLPEPVISRTEYDLKDELIRETIMNTQEDVEEIKTQLDKIEDRLFESTR
;
A
#
# COMPACT_ATOMS: atom_id res chain seq x y z
N MET A 1 -10.67 -62.05 -10.01
CA MET A 1 -11.28 -60.83 -10.60
C MET A 1 -11.75 -59.97 -9.43
N ALA A 2 -10.97 -58.97 -9.03
CA ALA A 2 -11.34 -58.07 -7.94
C ALA A 2 -12.16 -56.92 -8.54
N THR A 3 -13.46 -56.92 -8.25
CA THR A 3 -14.38 -55.85 -8.62
C THR A 3 -13.89 -54.52 -8.03
N PRO A 4 -13.87 -53.40 -8.80
CA PRO A 4 -13.50 -52.10 -8.25
C PRO A 4 -14.48 -51.77 -7.13
N LYS A 5 -13.94 -51.51 -5.93
CA LYS A 5 -14.75 -51.09 -4.79
C LYS A 5 -15.17 -49.66 -5.05
N GLU A 6 -16.38 -49.48 -5.56
CA GLU A 6 -17.00 -48.16 -5.75
C GLU A 6 -17.08 -47.47 -4.39
N ILE A 7 -16.40 -46.32 -4.28
CA ILE A 7 -16.55 -45.40 -3.15
C ILE A 7 -17.91 -44.72 -3.35
N SER A 8 -18.91 -45.20 -2.61
CA SER A 8 -20.27 -44.64 -2.61
C SER A 8 -20.29 -43.28 -1.89
N GLU A 9 -21.22 -42.40 -2.27
CA GLU A 9 -21.36 -41.00 -1.82
C GLU A 9 -21.35 -40.84 -0.28
N ASP A 10 -21.84 -41.86 0.43
CA ASP A 10 -21.95 -41.93 1.90
C ASP A 10 -20.84 -42.75 2.58
N THR A 11 -19.72 -43.05 1.89
CA THR A 11 -18.64 -43.85 2.50
C THR A 11 -17.86 -43.01 3.51
N VAL A 12 -18.15 -43.25 4.80
CA VAL A 12 -17.53 -42.62 5.98
C VAL A 12 -16.07 -43.10 6.15
N VAL A 13 -15.17 -42.64 5.29
CA VAL A 13 -13.72 -42.69 5.54
C VAL A 13 -13.23 -41.26 5.72
N GLY A 14 -13.60 -40.65 6.86
CA GLY A 14 -13.06 -39.37 7.38
C GLY A 14 -13.31 -38.09 6.57
N LEU A 15 -13.36 -38.16 5.25
CA LEU A 15 -13.62 -37.07 4.31
C LEU A 15 -14.62 -37.55 3.26
N SER A 16 -15.72 -36.82 3.10
CA SER A 16 -16.65 -37.05 2.00
C SER A 16 -16.05 -36.58 0.67
N LEU A 17 -16.48 -37.20 -0.44
CA LEU A 17 -16.09 -36.79 -1.81
C LEU A 17 -16.37 -35.30 -2.07
N LYS A 18 -17.47 -34.77 -1.51
CA LYS A 18 -17.82 -33.35 -1.57
C LYS A 18 -16.77 -32.47 -0.89
N THR A 19 -16.27 -32.87 0.27
CA THR A 19 -15.21 -32.15 0.98
C THR A 19 -13.90 -32.18 0.20
N ILE A 20 -13.55 -33.32 -0.41
CA ILE A 20 -12.36 -33.46 -1.26
C ILE A 20 -12.44 -32.54 -2.48
N TYR A 21 -13.59 -32.50 -3.17
CA TYR A 21 -13.79 -31.61 -4.32
C TYR A 21 -13.63 -30.13 -3.94
N ILE A 22 -14.20 -29.72 -2.80
CA ILE A 22 -14.08 -28.34 -2.30
C ILE A 22 -12.62 -28.01 -1.99
N ILE A 23 -11.89 -28.92 -1.35
CA ILE A 23 -10.47 -28.73 -1.05
C ILE A 23 -9.67 -28.59 -2.34
N ILE A 24 -9.87 -29.47 -3.32
CA ILE A 24 -9.17 -29.40 -4.61
C ILE A 24 -9.47 -28.07 -5.31
N ALA A 25 -10.74 -27.65 -5.37
CA ALA A 25 -11.12 -26.38 -5.97
C ALA A 25 -10.45 -25.18 -5.26
N ALA A 26 -10.42 -25.19 -3.93
CA ALA A 26 -9.74 -24.16 -3.14
C ALA A 26 -8.23 -24.15 -3.39
N THR A 27 -7.58 -25.32 -3.44
CA THR A 27 -6.15 -25.43 -3.73
C THR A 27 -5.82 -24.91 -5.13
N VAL A 28 -6.64 -25.24 -6.14
CA VAL A 28 -6.47 -24.74 -7.51
C VAL A 28 -6.61 -23.22 -7.56
N LEU A 29 -7.60 -22.63 -6.86
CA LEU A 29 -7.76 -21.17 -6.81
C LEU A 29 -6.55 -20.48 -6.18
N LEU A 30 -6.02 -21.03 -5.08
CA LEU A 30 -4.82 -20.49 -4.42
C LEU A 30 -3.59 -20.61 -5.32
N ALA A 31 -3.41 -21.75 -5.99
CA ALA A 31 -2.30 -21.95 -6.92
C ALA A 31 -2.38 -20.97 -8.11
N LEU A 32 -3.56 -20.79 -8.71
CA LEU A 32 -3.77 -19.83 -9.79
C LEU A 32 -3.48 -18.39 -9.33
N GLY A 33 -3.90 -18.03 -8.12
CA GLY A 33 -3.60 -16.72 -7.53
C GLY A 33 -2.09 -16.53 -7.31
N TYR A 34 -1.42 -17.54 -6.78
CA TYR A 34 0.03 -17.52 -6.55
C TYR A 34 0.81 -17.34 -7.85
N PHE A 35 0.54 -18.15 -8.88
CA PHE A 35 1.26 -18.05 -10.16
C PHE A 35 0.97 -16.75 -10.91
N LYS A 36 -0.26 -16.23 -10.82
CA LYS A 36 -0.58 -14.90 -11.38
C LYS A 36 0.21 -13.79 -10.69
N LEU A 37 0.31 -13.83 -9.37
CA LEU A 37 1.07 -12.84 -8.61
C LEU A 37 2.57 -12.95 -8.88
N GLU A 38 3.10 -14.16 -8.93
CA GLU A 38 4.51 -14.41 -9.28
C GLU A 38 4.85 -13.88 -10.68
N ALA A 39 3.98 -14.12 -11.67
CA ALA A 39 4.15 -13.58 -13.02
C ALA A 39 4.13 -12.05 -13.05
N GLY A 40 3.20 -11.42 -12.33
CA GLY A 40 3.15 -9.96 -12.21
C GLY A 40 4.38 -9.37 -11.53
N ILE A 41 4.92 -10.04 -10.51
CA ILE A 41 6.17 -9.63 -9.84
C ILE A 41 7.37 -9.78 -10.76
N ALA A 42 7.44 -10.85 -11.56
CA ALA A 42 8.52 -11.05 -12.52
C ALA A 42 8.53 -9.96 -13.60
N GLU A 43 7.36 -9.58 -14.11
CA GLU A 43 7.21 -8.46 -15.05
C GLU A 43 7.58 -7.12 -14.40
N ALA A 44 7.09 -6.86 -13.18
CA ALA A 44 7.40 -5.65 -12.41
C ALA A 44 8.90 -5.51 -12.09
N LYS A 45 9.63 -6.62 -11.93
CA LYS A 45 11.09 -6.62 -11.74
C LYS A 45 11.87 -6.30 -13.01
N LEU A 46 11.28 -6.51 -14.19
CA LEU A 46 11.88 -6.18 -15.48
C LEU A 46 11.56 -4.75 -15.91
N LEU A 47 10.49 -4.16 -15.38
CA LEU A 47 10.20 -2.75 -15.57
C LEU A 47 11.37 -1.94 -14.99
N PRO A 48 12.04 -1.11 -15.82
CA PRO A 48 13.14 -0.29 -15.33
C PRO A 48 12.62 0.63 -14.24
N GLU A 49 13.42 0.85 -13.20
CA GLU A 49 13.11 1.86 -12.19
C GLU A 49 12.81 3.19 -12.90
N PRO A 50 11.78 3.93 -12.48
CA PRO A 50 11.42 5.18 -13.11
C PRO A 50 12.67 6.06 -13.13
N VAL A 51 13.19 6.32 -14.33
CA VAL A 51 14.34 7.17 -14.52
C VAL A 51 13.94 8.56 -14.01
N ILE A 52 14.47 8.96 -12.86
CA ILE A 52 14.31 10.33 -12.39
C ILE A 52 14.99 11.20 -13.43
N SER A 53 14.18 11.80 -14.30
CA SER A 53 14.69 12.71 -15.32
C SER A 53 15.38 13.86 -14.59
N ARG A 54 16.52 14.34 -15.10
CA ARG A 54 17.20 15.51 -14.53
C ARG A 54 16.23 16.69 -14.37
N THR A 55 15.28 16.83 -15.30
CA THR A 55 14.21 17.82 -15.24
C THR A 55 13.29 17.65 -14.02
N GLU A 56 12.98 16.42 -13.60
CA GLU A 56 12.17 16.18 -12.39
C GLU A 56 12.94 16.48 -11.11
N TYR A 57 14.25 16.21 -11.10
CA TYR A 57 15.12 16.57 -9.98
C TYR A 57 15.20 18.10 -9.82
N ASP A 58 15.43 18.82 -10.92
CA ASP A 58 15.49 20.29 -10.91
C ASP A 58 14.13 20.89 -10.49
N LEU A 59 13.01 20.36 -11.00
CA LEU A 59 11.67 20.80 -10.60
C LEU A 59 11.39 20.54 -9.12
N LYS A 60 11.83 19.40 -8.59
CA LYS A 60 11.67 19.07 -7.16
C LYS A 60 12.56 19.94 -6.27
N ASP A 61 13.80 20.25 -6.68
CA ASP A 61 14.68 21.14 -5.92
C ASP A 61 14.11 22.56 -5.84
N GLU A 62 13.60 23.07 -6.96
CA GLU A 62 12.93 24.37 -7.02
C GLU A 62 11.69 24.41 -6.11
N LEU A 63 10.80 23.42 -6.22
CA LEU A 63 9.58 23.34 -5.39
C LEU A 63 9.89 23.22 -3.89
N ILE A 64 10.89 22.41 -3.53
CA ILE A 64 11.29 22.25 -2.13
C ILE A 64 11.87 23.56 -1.60
N ARG A 65 12.72 24.24 -2.38
CA ARG A 65 13.31 25.52 -1.99
C ARG A 65 12.25 26.60 -1.84
N GLU A 66 11.30 26.69 -2.77
CA GLU A 66 10.17 27.63 -2.70
C GLU A 66 9.31 27.37 -1.45
N THR A 67 8.94 26.11 -1.20
CA THR A 67 8.14 25.73 -0.02
C THR A 67 8.85 26.10 1.29
N ILE A 68 10.17 25.92 1.35
CA ILE A 68 10.99 26.30 2.51
C ILE A 68 11.01 27.81 2.71
N MET A 69 11.11 28.61 1.65
CA MET A 69 11.06 30.08 1.75
C MET A 69 9.68 30.55 2.24
N ASN A 70 8.60 30.05 1.64
CA ASN A 70 7.24 30.40 2.03
C ASN A 70 6.96 30.03 3.50
N THR A 71 7.39 28.84 3.94
CA THR A 71 7.22 28.43 5.35
C THR A 71 8.03 29.31 6.31
N GLN A 72 9.19 29.81 5.90
CA GLN A 72 9.98 30.73 6.73
C GLN A 72 9.29 32.09 6.88
N GLU A 73 8.76 32.63 5.79
CA GLU A 73 7.98 33.86 5.79
C GLU A 73 6.73 33.72 6.69
N ASP A 74 6.00 32.60 6.56
CA ASP A 74 4.84 32.30 7.41
C ASP A 74 5.22 32.26 8.90
N VAL A 75 6.37 31.67 9.25
CA VAL A 75 6.87 31.63 10.63
C VAL A 75 7.22 33.02 11.15
N GLU A 76 7.77 33.89 10.30
CA GLU A 76 8.10 35.28 10.68
C GLU A 76 6.84 36.14 10.88
N GLU A 77 5.83 35.96 10.02
CA GLU A 77 4.53 36.62 10.19
C GLU A 77 3.84 36.15 11.48
N ILE A 78 3.85 34.84 11.77
CA ILE A 78 3.28 34.29 13.01
C ILE A 78 3.96 34.89 14.24
N LYS A 79 5.29 35.01 14.24
CA LYS A 79 6.03 35.67 15.34
C LYS A 79 5.59 37.11 15.54
N THR A 80 5.49 37.87 14.45
CA THR A 80 5.04 39.26 14.50
C THR A 80 3.61 39.39 15.02
N GLN A 81 2.73 38.45 14.68
CA GLN A 81 1.37 38.41 15.21
C GLN A 81 1.35 38.03 16.70
N LEU A 82 2.20 37.11 17.13
CA LEU A 82 2.38 36.74 18.54
C LEU A 82 2.83 37.94 19.38
N ASP A 83 3.84 38.69 18.93
CA ASP A 83 4.33 39.89 19.62
C ASP A 83 3.20 40.92 19.82
N LYS A 84 2.39 41.15 18.78
CA LYS A 84 1.21 42.04 18.86
C LYS A 84 0.13 41.53 19.83
N ILE A 85 -0.04 40.22 19.93
CA ILE A 85 -0.98 39.62 20.89
C ILE A 85 -0.45 39.80 22.31
N GLU A 86 0.84 39.57 22.54
CA GLU A 86 1.49 39.80 23.83
C GLU A 86 1.37 41.25 24.29
N ASP A 87 1.65 42.22 23.40
CA ASP A 87 1.51 43.65 23.70
C ASP A 87 0.08 44.00 24.14
N ARG A 88 -0.93 43.52 23.39
CA ARG A 88 -2.35 43.75 23.72
C ARG A 88 -2.77 43.09 25.03
N LEU A 89 -2.23 41.90 25.33
CA LEU A 89 -2.51 41.22 26.60
C LEU A 89 -1.89 41.97 27.79
N PHE A 90 -0.67 42.49 27.63
CA PHE A 90 0.00 43.35 28.61
C PHE A 90 -0.77 44.64 28.86
N GLU A 91 -1.25 45.31 27.81
CA GLU A 91 -2.09 46.51 27.96
C GLU A 91 -3.43 46.20 28.66
N SER A 92 -4.07 45.06 28.38
CA SER A 92 -5.35 44.71 29.00
C SER A 92 -5.26 44.29 30.47
N THR A 93 -4.06 43.90 30.93
CA THR A 93 -3.82 43.41 32.29
C THR A 93 -3.37 44.52 33.26
N ARG A 94 -3.07 45.72 32.75
CA ARG A 94 -2.67 46.90 33.53
C ARG A 94 -3.85 47.86 33.76
#